data_AF-A0A2V3DQH2-F1
#
_entry.id   AF-A0A2V3DQH2-F1
#
_cell.length_a   1.000
_cell.length_b   1.000
_cell.length_c   1.000
_cell.angle_alpha   90.00
_cell.angle_beta   90.00
_cell.angle_gamma   90.00
#
_symmetry.space_group_name_H-M   'P 1'
#
loop_
_entity.id
_entity.type
_entity.pdbx_description
1 polymer ?
#
loop_
_entity_poly.entity_id
_entity_poly.type
_entity_poly.pdbx_seq_one_letter_code
_entity_poly.pdbx_strand_id
1 'polypeptide(L)'
;MPQNRRVLEPAALLAGPRGRRLCLELAGLAADAVATESCGTGQDSGGFGSARFYAAYNRDPDRGTSTVLFGPGAEQPVPNPTAQDVAALLEAVPLPTLTESLLLEALSSTVNSARYWQEPDGDDVLAATPAMRRALHRFAQQLADSPLTHWWTSPLEPAAQWNAAFVADPPRPPAPKGNTAETLTQWRLETPQDEANAVRERPSDPTSNWSGDWWSRPPWALPTSTRMMHGTELGPVRLGPVGLWLVEDGFGEDEAVLEALIPPAKARIYEIDSPEDWARLCREHSLEVTASKRQDWYRTTGRNGKWLMPDWSMLKEKYDAVHLTMGGYLTTAGREITIDEKYSSVLAGWDPDATYWLCEVPADAPSRQTWRQDPDGLSWAPQGDRPRCRTAPERGQWIYNVQGYRVSEVTTVLGHGEELWQRASKDVLTWKVKTRSGFSVDTPGPVVEGQNVNVTASLLGVKVVEPVQVVAVVDTPDRSGFAYSTLPGHPVSGEEAFIVHRDGDAVHLSIRSLTRAAPQQPWHGLFPVLLMVQKLVRWRYFRALR
;
A
#
# COMPACT_ATOMS: atom_id res chain seq x y z
N MET A 1 -32.42 19.58 -4.15
CA MET A 1 -31.64 19.86 -5.38
C MET A 1 -30.55 18.79 -5.43
N PRO A 2 -30.42 17.99 -6.49
CA PRO A 2 -29.23 17.17 -6.65
C PRO A 2 -28.04 18.15 -6.65
N GLN A 3 -27.14 18.05 -5.68
CA GLN A 3 -25.88 18.77 -5.72
C GLN A 3 -25.22 18.42 -7.06
N ASN A 4 -24.86 19.43 -7.85
CA ASN A 4 -24.09 19.24 -9.07
C ASN A 4 -22.84 18.46 -8.69
N ARG A 5 -22.81 17.16 -8.99
CA ARG A 5 -21.66 16.29 -8.71
C ARG A 5 -20.48 16.87 -9.48
N ARG A 6 -19.42 17.27 -8.79
CA ARG A 6 -18.22 17.76 -9.49
C ARG A 6 -17.60 16.58 -10.22
N VAL A 7 -17.26 16.83 -11.48
CA VAL A 7 -16.54 15.87 -12.32
C VAL A 7 -15.06 16.00 -11.99
N LEU A 8 -14.38 14.86 -11.89
CA LEU A 8 -12.95 14.82 -11.66
C LEU A 8 -12.22 15.19 -12.96
N GLU A 9 -11.69 16.40 -13.04
CA GLU A 9 -11.02 16.87 -14.25
C GLU A 9 -9.58 16.33 -14.34
N PRO A 10 -9.13 15.79 -15.50
CA PRO A 10 -7.77 15.29 -15.69
C PRO A 10 -6.68 16.32 -15.36
N ALA A 11 -6.93 17.58 -15.72
CA ALA A 11 -6.03 18.69 -15.42
C ALA A 11 -5.91 18.96 -13.91
N ALA A 12 -7.00 18.75 -13.15
CA ALA A 12 -6.99 18.93 -11.69
C ALA A 12 -6.17 17.81 -11.01
N LEU A 13 -6.33 16.55 -11.45
CA LEU A 13 -5.51 15.43 -10.99
C LEU A 13 -4.02 15.70 -11.19
N LEU A 14 -3.64 16.18 -12.38
CA LEU A 14 -2.24 16.45 -12.70
C LEU A 14 -1.69 17.75 -12.10
N ALA A 15 -2.53 18.58 -11.48
CA ALA A 15 -2.10 19.79 -10.80
C ALA A 15 -1.48 19.49 -9.42
N GLY A 16 -2.05 18.53 -8.68
CA GLY A 16 -1.54 18.08 -7.39
C GLY A 16 -0.48 16.97 -7.50
N PRO A 17 0.42 16.83 -6.50
CA PRO A 17 1.41 15.75 -6.48
C PRO A 17 0.75 14.37 -6.39
N ARG A 18 -0.27 14.19 -5.53
CA ARG A 18 -0.92 12.89 -5.33
C ARG A 18 -1.63 12.38 -6.60
N GLY A 19 -2.35 13.23 -7.32
CA GLY A 19 -2.98 12.82 -8.59
C GLY A 19 -1.95 12.49 -9.70
N ARG A 20 -0.80 13.19 -9.75
CA ARG A 20 0.31 12.80 -10.63
C ARG A 20 0.92 11.47 -10.24
N ARG A 21 1.13 11.24 -8.94
CA ARG A 21 1.69 10.01 -8.40
C ARG A 21 0.78 8.82 -8.73
N LEU A 22 -0.54 8.96 -8.58
CA LEU A 22 -1.51 7.94 -8.98
C LEU A 22 -1.40 7.55 -10.46
N CYS A 23 -1.32 8.55 -11.35
CA CYS A 23 -1.15 8.28 -12.78
C CYS A 23 0.17 7.55 -13.07
N LEU A 24 1.24 7.88 -12.34
CA LEU A 24 2.55 7.26 -12.47
C LEU A 24 2.55 5.82 -11.96
N GLU A 25 1.87 5.52 -10.84
CA GLU A 25 1.74 4.15 -10.33
C GLU A 25 0.92 3.25 -11.26
N LEU A 26 -0.19 3.77 -11.81
CA LEU A 26 -0.95 3.03 -12.83
C LEU A 26 -0.13 2.73 -14.07
N ALA A 27 0.70 3.67 -14.51
CA ALA A 27 1.62 3.45 -15.63
C ALA A 27 2.68 2.38 -15.31
N GLY A 28 3.19 2.35 -14.06
CA GLY A 28 4.11 1.32 -13.58
C GLY A 28 3.48 -0.07 -13.65
N LEU A 29 2.30 -0.23 -13.05
CA LEU A 29 1.57 -1.50 -13.05
C LEU A 29 1.22 -1.97 -14.47
N ALA A 30 0.85 -1.05 -15.36
CA ALA A 30 0.58 -1.37 -16.77
C ALA A 30 1.84 -1.83 -17.52
N ALA A 31 2.99 -1.18 -17.29
CA ALA A 31 4.25 -1.55 -17.90
C ALA A 31 4.74 -2.93 -17.42
N ASP A 32 4.58 -3.22 -16.14
CA ASP A 32 4.95 -4.51 -15.54
C ASP A 32 4.10 -5.65 -16.12
N ALA A 33 2.80 -5.43 -16.31
CA ALA A 33 1.91 -6.39 -16.94
C ALA A 33 2.39 -6.77 -18.36
N VAL A 34 2.74 -5.78 -19.20
CA VAL A 34 3.27 -6.02 -20.56
C VAL A 34 4.60 -6.76 -20.56
N ALA A 35 5.51 -6.42 -19.62
CA ALA A 35 6.79 -7.09 -19.49
C ALA A 35 6.62 -8.57 -19.12
N THR A 36 5.60 -8.91 -18.32
CA THR A 36 5.31 -10.31 -17.98
C THR A 36 4.75 -11.14 -19.14
N GLU A 37 3.97 -10.52 -20.04
CA GLU A 37 3.42 -11.18 -21.22
C GLU A 37 4.47 -11.45 -22.32
N SER A 38 5.50 -10.60 -22.40
CA SER A 38 6.48 -10.58 -23.51
C SER A 38 7.66 -11.56 -23.35
N CYS A 39 7.53 -12.64 -22.57
CA CYS A 39 8.65 -13.55 -22.25
C CYS A 39 9.27 -14.26 -23.48
N GLY A 40 10.29 -13.61 -24.07
CA GLY A 40 11.30 -14.15 -24.95
C GLY A 40 12.61 -13.36 -24.78
N THR A 41 13.48 -13.82 -23.88
CA THR A 41 14.92 -13.46 -23.76
C THR A 41 15.31 -11.99 -23.94
N GLY A 42 15.49 -11.26 -22.83
CA GLY A 42 16.24 -10.00 -22.82
C GLY A 42 16.27 -9.36 -21.43
N GLN A 43 17.44 -8.93 -20.97
CA GLN A 43 17.55 -7.96 -19.87
C GLN A 43 16.93 -6.65 -20.36
N ASP A 44 15.76 -6.28 -19.86
CA ASP A 44 15.09 -5.04 -20.27
C ASP A 44 15.60 -3.85 -19.44
N SER A 45 16.90 -3.59 -19.56
CA SER A 45 17.58 -2.44 -18.95
C SER A 45 17.17 -1.09 -19.57
N GLY A 46 16.28 -1.09 -20.57
CA GLY A 46 15.77 0.11 -21.27
C GLY A 46 14.26 0.35 -21.18
N GLY A 47 13.49 -0.48 -20.49
CA GLY A 47 12.03 -0.32 -20.37
C GLY A 47 11.61 0.84 -19.46
N PHE A 48 10.33 1.24 -19.52
CA PHE A 48 9.77 2.34 -18.73
C PHE A 48 10.06 2.21 -17.23
N GLY A 49 9.88 1.03 -16.63
CA GLY A 49 10.12 0.80 -15.20
C GLY A 49 11.57 1.08 -14.79
N SER A 50 12.55 0.55 -15.53
CA SER A 50 13.98 0.81 -15.33
C SER A 50 14.32 2.30 -15.50
N ALA A 51 13.79 2.93 -16.55
CA ALA A 51 14.04 4.35 -16.80
C ALA A 51 13.42 5.27 -15.74
N ARG A 52 12.19 4.98 -15.28
CA ARG A 52 11.54 5.66 -14.14
C ARG A 52 12.40 5.55 -12.89
N PHE A 53 12.82 4.32 -12.53
CA PHE A 53 13.65 4.07 -11.35
C PHE A 53 14.92 4.92 -11.35
N TYR A 54 15.70 4.88 -12.43
CA TYR A 54 16.94 5.66 -12.52
C TYR A 54 16.69 7.18 -12.58
N ALA A 55 15.67 7.63 -13.30
CA ALA A 55 15.33 9.05 -13.38
C ALA A 55 14.88 9.61 -12.03
N ALA A 56 14.08 8.84 -11.27
CA ALA A 56 13.63 9.18 -9.93
C ALA A 56 14.80 9.17 -8.94
N TYR A 57 15.60 8.10 -8.90
CA TYR A 57 16.78 8.01 -8.04
C TYR A 57 17.74 9.20 -8.21
N ASN A 58 18.03 9.60 -9.45
CA ASN A 58 18.93 10.74 -9.72
C ASN A 58 18.34 12.11 -9.34
N ARG A 59 17.01 12.19 -9.16
CA ARG A 59 16.26 13.40 -8.79
C ARG A 59 15.87 13.45 -7.31
N ASP A 60 16.13 12.40 -6.56
CA ASP A 60 15.91 12.35 -5.11
C ASP A 60 16.80 13.40 -4.43
N PRO A 61 16.22 14.36 -3.65
CA PRO A 61 16.96 15.46 -3.02
C PRO A 61 18.12 14.98 -2.14
N ASP A 62 17.96 13.81 -1.50
CA ASP A 62 19.00 13.08 -0.76
C ASP A 62 19.24 11.71 -1.41
N ARG A 63 20.07 11.65 -2.46
CA ARG A 63 20.36 10.40 -3.19
C ARG A 63 20.60 9.22 -2.24
N GLY A 64 19.73 8.21 -2.28
CA GLY A 64 19.83 7.02 -1.44
C GLY A 64 18.96 7.01 -0.18
N THR A 65 18.06 7.98 0.04
CA THR A 65 17.11 7.96 1.16
C THR A 65 15.75 7.40 0.78
N SER A 66 15.17 7.80 -0.35
CA SER A 66 13.86 7.31 -0.80
C SER A 66 13.99 6.07 -1.69
N THR A 67 15.07 5.97 -2.45
CA THR A 67 15.41 4.81 -3.30
C THR A 67 16.88 4.44 -3.13
N VAL A 68 17.18 3.18 -2.82
CA VAL A 68 18.55 2.70 -2.56
C VAL A 68 19.01 1.77 -3.68
N LEU A 69 20.22 1.99 -4.20
CA LEU A 69 20.91 1.04 -5.09
C LEU A 69 21.69 0.03 -4.24
N PHE A 70 21.34 -1.24 -4.35
CA PHE A 70 22.07 -2.34 -3.69
C PHE A 70 22.27 -3.51 -4.67
N GLY A 71 23.47 -4.11 -4.67
CA GLY A 71 23.78 -5.30 -5.48
C GLY A 71 24.91 -5.09 -6.51
N PRO A 72 25.26 -6.15 -7.27
CA PRO A 72 26.33 -6.10 -8.28
C PRO A 72 26.04 -5.04 -9.35
N GLY A 73 26.95 -4.08 -9.54
CA GLY A 73 26.77 -2.95 -10.46
C GLY A 73 26.46 -1.61 -9.78
N ALA A 74 26.25 -1.59 -8.46
CA ALA A 74 26.13 -0.34 -7.68
C ALA A 74 27.40 0.54 -7.72
N GLU A 75 28.55 -0.01 -8.14
CA GLU A 75 29.81 0.72 -8.36
C GLU A 75 29.96 1.27 -9.80
N GLN A 76 29.05 0.92 -10.72
CA GLN A 76 29.08 1.41 -12.11
C GLN A 76 28.40 2.78 -12.23
N PRO A 77 28.69 3.57 -13.29
CA PRO A 77 27.98 4.81 -13.55
C PRO A 77 26.47 4.56 -13.65
N VAL A 78 25.71 5.17 -12.73
CA VAL A 78 24.24 5.04 -12.70
C VAL A 78 23.67 5.67 -13.97
N PRO A 79 22.85 4.94 -14.76
CA PRO A 79 22.12 5.53 -15.87
C PRO A 79 21.37 6.78 -15.44
N ASN A 80 21.37 7.83 -16.26
CA ASN A 80 20.68 9.08 -15.96
C ASN A 80 19.71 9.47 -17.08
N PRO A 81 18.63 8.70 -17.27
CA PRO A 81 17.60 9.05 -18.24
C PRO A 81 16.97 10.41 -17.88
N THR A 82 16.78 11.24 -18.90
CA THR A 82 16.08 12.52 -18.74
C THR A 82 14.58 12.27 -18.58
N ALA A 83 13.86 13.25 -18.04
CA ALA A 83 12.40 13.18 -17.98
C ALA A 83 11.76 13.05 -19.38
N GLN A 84 12.44 13.53 -20.43
CA GLN A 84 11.98 13.39 -21.82
C GLN A 84 12.12 11.95 -22.30
N ASP A 85 13.21 11.26 -21.94
CA ASP A 85 13.42 9.84 -22.27
C ASP A 85 12.39 8.96 -21.57
N VAL A 86 12.13 9.21 -20.28
CA VAL A 86 11.09 8.48 -19.53
C VAL A 86 9.70 8.74 -20.11
N ALA A 87 9.38 10.00 -20.47
CA ALA A 87 8.10 10.34 -21.09
C ALA A 87 7.90 9.64 -22.44
N ALA A 88 8.95 9.54 -23.27
CA ALA A 88 8.88 8.83 -24.54
C ALA A 88 8.62 7.32 -24.36
N LEU A 89 9.25 6.70 -23.35
CA LEU A 89 8.97 5.31 -22.99
C LEU A 89 7.54 5.15 -22.43
N LEU A 90 7.08 6.11 -21.62
CA LEU A 90 5.73 6.13 -21.09
C LEU A 90 4.69 6.21 -22.21
N GLU A 91 4.91 6.96 -23.28
CA GLU A 91 3.98 7.03 -24.42
C GLU A 91 3.75 5.66 -25.09
N ALA A 92 4.71 4.74 -25.00
CA ALA A 92 4.60 3.38 -25.54
C ALA A 92 3.88 2.39 -24.60
N VAL A 93 3.70 2.72 -23.32
CA VAL A 93 2.99 1.84 -22.36
C VAL A 93 1.49 1.81 -22.71
N PRO A 94 0.82 0.67 -22.91
CA PRO A 94 -0.62 0.67 -23.14
C PRO A 94 -1.41 1.16 -21.92
N LEU A 95 -2.58 1.75 -22.12
CA LEU A 95 -3.50 2.00 -21.00
C LEU A 95 -4.02 0.66 -20.47
N PRO A 96 -3.98 0.41 -19.14
CA PRO A 96 -4.47 -0.83 -18.58
C PRO A 96 -6.01 -0.87 -18.63
N THR A 97 -6.60 -2.06 -18.62
CA THR A 97 -8.02 -2.19 -18.26
C THR A 97 -8.15 -1.89 -16.77
N LEU A 98 -8.93 -0.86 -16.42
CA LEU A 98 -9.13 -0.49 -15.01
C LEU A 98 -10.01 -1.53 -14.30
N THR A 99 -9.54 -2.00 -13.16
CA THR A 99 -10.27 -2.84 -12.20
C THR A 99 -10.24 -2.20 -10.83
N GLU A 100 -11.14 -2.59 -9.93
CA GLU A 100 -11.14 -2.10 -8.55
C GLU A 100 -9.82 -2.43 -7.82
N SER A 101 -9.29 -3.64 -8.05
CA SER A 101 -8.03 -4.12 -7.47
C SER A 101 -6.83 -3.29 -7.92
N LEU A 102 -6.73 -3.02 -9.24
CA LEU A 102 -5.64 -2.22 -9.81
C LEU A 102 -5.67 -0.78 -9.29
N LEU A 103 -6.87 -0.18 -9.21
CA LEU A 103 -7.03 1.16 -8.68
C LEU A 103 -6.65 1.23 -7.20
N LEU A 104 -7.07 0.24 -6.40
CA LEU A 104 -6.76 0.19 -4.98
C LEU A 104 -5.25 0.02 -4.74
N GLU A 105 -4.57 -0.83 -5.50
CA GLU A 105 -3.11 -1.01 -5.42
C GLU A 105 -2.34 0.28 -5.76
N ALA A 106 -2.75 0.96 -6.85
CA ALA A 106 -2.15 2.22 -7.24
C ALA A 106 -2.43 3.35 -6.23
N LEU A 107 -3.64 3.40 -5.67
CA LEU A 107 -4.03 4.35 -4.63
C LEU A 107 -3.27 4.11 -3.33
N SER A 108 -3.20 2.87 -2.84
CA SER A 108 -2.45 2.52 -1.64
C SER A 108 -0.97 2.93 -1.77
N SER A 109 -0.33 2.64 -2.91
CA SER A 109 1.05 3.09 -3.18
C SER A 109 1.17 4.62 -3.20
N THR A 110 0.20 5.30 -3.80
CA THR A 110 0.17 6.78 -3.88
C THR A 110 0.00 7.45 -2.52
N VAL A 111 -0.89 6.92 -1.68
CA VAL A 111 -1.20 7.49 -0.37
C VAL A 111 -0.07 7.17 0.62
N ASN A 112 0.47 5.95 0.59
CA ASN A 112 1.58 5.55 1.45
C ASN A 112 2.88 6.35 1.17
N SER A 113 3.08 6.83 -0.07
CA SER A 113 4.23 7.68 -0.42
C SER A 113 4.06 9.16 -0.01
N ALA A 114 2.95 9.54 0.64
CA ALA A 114 2.73 10.92 1.06
C ALA A 114 3.57 11.29 2.29
N ARG A 115 4.57 12.16 2.10
CA ARG A 115 5.50 12.58 3.16
C ARG A 115 5.69 14.10 3.21
N TYR A 116 4.79 14.80 3.88
CA TYR A 116 4.76 16.27 3.88
C TYR A 116 5.76 16.96 4.84
N TRP A 117 6.55 16.18 5.58
CA TRP A 117 7.61 16.65 6.48
C TRP A 117 9.01 16.66 5.82
N GLN A 118 9.06 16.29 4.55
CA GLN A 118 10.28 16.27 3.76
C GLN A 118 10.02 16.72 2.33
N GLU A 119 11.09 16.86 1.56
CA GLU A 119 11.05 17.17 0.15
C GLU A 119 10.31 16.07 -0.64
N PRO A 120 9.66 16.42 -1.76
CA PRO A 120 9.06 15.44 -2.66
C PRO A 120 10.10 14.42 -3.12
N ASP A 121 9.71 13.14 -3.15
CA ASP A 121 10.60 12.07 -3.61
C ASP A 121 10.90 12.18 -5.11
N GLY A 122 11.89 11.42 -5.57
CA GLY A 122 12.32 11.44 -6.97
C GLY A 122 11.21 11.17 -7.99
N ASP A 123 10.22 10.35 -7.64
CA ASP A 123 9.07 10.03 -8.50
C ASP A 123 8.11 11.21 -8.58
N ASP A 124 7.84 11.89 -7.47
CA ASP A 124 7.03 13.12 -7.44
C ASP A 124 7.70 14.25 -8.22
N VAL A 125 9.02 14.40 -8.08
CA VAL A 125 9.82 15.37 -8.85
C VAL A 125 9.79 15.04 -10.34
N LEU A 126 9.96 13.76 -10.71
CA LEU A 126 9.89 13.31 -12.10
C LEU A 126 8.50 13.56 -12.70
N ALA A 127 7.45 13.16 -12.01
CA ALA A 127 6.07 13.32 -12.45
C ALA A 127 5.67 14.80 -12.61
N ALA A 128 6.25 15.70 -11.81
CA ALA A 128 6.01 17.15 -11.90
C ALA A 128 6.58 17.80 -13.19
N THR A 129 7.51 17.16 -13.89
CA THR A 129 8.14 17.74 -15.08
C THR A 129 7.12 17.93 -16.23
N PRO A 130 7.26 18.97 -17.08
CA PRO A 130 6.32 19.22 -18.18
C PRO A 130 6.19 18.05 -19.16
N ALA A 131 7.29 17.32 -19.41
CA ALA A 131 7.29 16.16 -20.29
C ALA A 131 6.43 15.02 -19.71
N MET A 132 6.66 14.66 -18.45
CA MET A 132 5.89 13.62 -17.78
C MET A 132 4.42 14.01 -17.62
N ARG A 133 4.10 15.27 -17.25
CA ARG A 133 2.71 15.72 -17.13
C ARG A 133 1.92 15.55 -18.44
N ARG A 134 2.55 15.82 -19.59
CA ARG A 134 1.91 15.57 -20.90
C ARG A 134 1.68 14.09 -21.14
N ALA A 135 2.69 13.25 -20.89
CA ALA A 135 2.60 11.80 -21.10
C ALA A 135 1.59 11.12 -20.14
N LEU A 136 1.45 11.63 -18.91
CA LEU A 136 0.51 11.12 -17.90
C LEU A 136 -0.96 11.52 -18.17
N HIS A 137 -1.21 12.51 -19.04
CA HIS A 137 -2.56 13.01 -19.31
C HIS A 137 -3.54 11.92 -19.75
N ARG A 138 -3.08 10.94 -20.55
CA ARG A 138 -3.94 9.83 -20.99
C ARG A 138 -4.42 8.92 -19.85
N PHE A 139 -3.62 8.74 -18.80
CA PHE A 139 -4.03 8.00 -17.60
C PHE A 139 -5.00 8.82 -16.76
N ALA A 140 -4.73 10.11 -16.58
CA ALA A 140 -5.65 11.02 -15.89
C ALA A 140 -7.02 11.10 -16.60
N GLN A 141 -7.03 11.11 -17.93
CA GLN A 141 -8.24 11.05 -18.74
C GLN A 141 -8.99 9.73 -18.53
N GLN A 142 -8.29 8.59 -18.60
CA GLN A 142 -8.90 7.28 -18.37
C GLN A 142 -9.53 7.18 -16.97
N LEU A 143 -8.88 7.74 -15.95
CA LEU A 143 -9.42 7.81 -14.58
C LEU A 143 -10.68 8.68 -14.51
N ALA A 144 -10.65 9.86 -15.12
CA ALA A 144 -11.79 10.79 -15.14
C ALA A 144 -13.02 10.19 -15.85
N ASP A 145 -12.81 9.42 -16.92
CA ASP A 145 -13.88 8.82 -17.71
C ASP A 145 -14.41 7.49 -17.13
N SER A 146 -13.73 6.94 -16.12
CA SER A 146 -14.06 5.62 -15.57
C SER A 146 -15.20 5.66 -14.57
N PRO A 147 -16.22 4.79 -14.68
CA PRO A 147 -17.27 4.70 -13.67
C PRO A 147 -16.78 4.23 -12.30
N LEU A 148 -15.62 3.55 -12.25
CA LEU A 148 -15.00 3.09 -11.00
C LEU A 148 -14.54 4.25 -10.11
N THR A 149 -14.33 5.45 -10.67
CA THR A 149 -13.88 6.64 -9.93
C THR A 149 -15.03 7.58 -9.56
N HIS A 150 -16.28 7.29 -9.97
CA HIS A 150 -17.45 8.14 -9.69
C HIS A 150 -17.67 8.42 -8.20
N TRP A 151 -17.28 7.49 -7.32
CA TRP A 151 -17.42 7.69 -5.89
C TRP A 151 -16.37 8.68 -5.33
N TRP A 152 -15.29 8.97 -6.06
CA TRP A 152 -14.19 9.81 -5.55
C TRP A 152 -14.60 11.25 -5.26
N THR A 153 -15.60 11.77 -5.96
CA THR A 153 -16.18 13.11 -5.74
C THR A 153 -17.57 13.04 -5.09
N SER A 154 -17.93 11.86 -4.57
CA SER A 154 -19.21 11.70 -3.88
C SER A 154 -19.12 12.20 -2.44
N PRO A 155 -20.15 12.91 -1.95
CA PRO A 155 -20.25 13.30 -0.55
C PRO A 155 -20.16 12.09 0.40
N LEU A 156 -19.98 12.39 1.67
CA LEU A 156 -20.02 11.41 2.75
C LEU A 156 -21.28 10.53 2.67
N GLU A 157 -21.11 9.23 2.86
CA GLU A 157 -22.21 8.25 2.96
C GLU A 157 -22.52 7.97 4.45
N PRO A 158 -23.62 8.51 5.02
CA PRO A 158 -23.83 8.46 6.48
C PRO A 158 -24.08 7.05 7.03
N ALA A 159 -24.60 6.14 6.21
CA ALA A 159 -24.97 4.79 6.64
C ALA A 159 -23.81 3.79 6.67
N ALA A 160 -22.62 4.19 6.18
CA ALA A 160 -21.51 3.29 5.93
C ALA A 160 -20.19 3.80 6.53
N GLN A 161 -20.23 4.40 7.72
CA GLN A 161 -19.08 5.01 8.38
C GLN A 161 -18.40 4.06 9.35
N TRP A 162 -17.12 3.77 9.11
CA TRP A 162 -16.33 2.84 9.92
C TRP A 162 -15.03 3.47 10.38
N ASN A 163 -14.72 3.29 11.66
CA ASN A 163 -13.39 3.54 12.20
C ASN A 163 -12.50 2.30 11.98
N ALA A 164 -11.24 2.54 11.62
CA ALA A 164 -10.20 1.52 11.55
C ALA A 164 -9.06 1.90 12.49
N ALA A 165 -8.86 1.11 13.54
CA ALA A 165 -7.78 1.29 14.50
C ALA A 165 -6.73 0.20 14.30
N PHE A 166 -5.60 0.56 13.68
CA PHE A 166 -4.50 -0.39 13.47
C PHE A 166 -3.89 -0.84 14.80
N VAL A 167 -3.59 -2.14 14.87
CA VAL A 167 -2.90 -2.76 16.00
C VAL A 167 -1.41 -2.59 15.75
N ALA A 168 -0.77 -1.71 16.53
CA ALA A 168 0.67 -1.46 16.42
C ALA A 168 1.48 -2.32 17.41
N ASP A 169 2.72 -2.64 17.04
CA ASP A 169 3.74 -3.19 17.94
C ASP A 169 5.01 -2.31 17.92
N PRO A 170 5.36 -1.61 19.02
CA PRO A 170 4.60 -1.54 20.26
C PRO A 170 3.26 -0.80 20.08
N PRO A 171 2.25 -1.05 20.94
CA PRO A 171 0.96 -0.39 20.87
C PRO A 171 1.12 1.13 20.87
N ARG A 172 0.47 1.81 19.90
CA ARG A 172 0.39 3.28 19.93
C ARG A 172 -0.27 3.71 21.25
N PRO A 173 0.19 4.82 21.86
CA PRO A 173 -0.47 5.36 23.04
C PRO A 173 -1.96 5.54 22.74
N PRO A 174 -2.87 5.11 23.64
CA PRO A 174 -4.30 5.29 23.41
C PRO A 174 -4.60 6.78 23.27
N ALA A 175 -5.60 7.11 22.44
CA ALA A 175 -6.13 8.47 22.37
C ALA A 175 -6.40 9.02 23.78
N PRO A 176 -6.04 10.28 24.07
CA PRO A 176 -6.38 10.92 25.33
C PRO A 176 -7.87 10.71 25.62
N LYS A 177 -8.19 10.31 26.85
CA LYS A 177 -9.57 10.15 27.32
C LYS A 177 -10.20 11.52 27.52
N GLY A 178 -10.57 12.19 26.44
CA GLY A 178 -11.33 13.44 26.45
C GLY A 178 -12.52 13.31 25.52
N ASN A 179 -13.60 14.02 25.83
CA ASN A 179 -14.68 14.18 24.85
C ASN A 179 -14.24 15.16 23.74
N THR A 180 -14.95 15.14 22.62
CA THR A 180 -14.70 15.95 21.43
C THR A 180 -14.56 17.45 21.76
N ALA A 181 -15.36 17.95 22.68
CA ALA A 181 -15.33 19.36 23.07
C ALA A 181 -14.03 19.73 23.81
N GLU A 182 -13.56 18.87 24.73
CA GLU A 182 -12.29 19.02 25.42
C GLU A 182 -11.11 18.93 24.46
N THR A 183 -11.10 17.96 23.54
CA THR A 183 -10.06 17.80 22.51
C THR A 183 -9.93 19.07 21.67
N LEU A 184 -11.04 19.62 21.16
CA LEU A 184 -11.03 20.86 20.38
C LEU A 184 -10.59 22.09 21.18
N THR A 185 -10.94 22.12 22.47
CA THR A 185 -10.54 23.22 23.38
C THR A 185 -9.04 23.18 23.65
N GLN A 186 -8.49 22.01 23.98
CA GLN A 186 -7.05 21.84 24.19
C GLN A 186 -6.26 22.18 22.93
N TRP A 187 -6.68 21.64 21.79
CA TRP A 187 -6.04 21.92 20.52
C TRP A 187 -6.01 23.43 20.18
N ARG A 188 -7.09 24.17 20.51
CA ARG A 188 -7.18 25.61 20.28
C ARG A 188 -6.23 26.43 21.16
N LEU A 189 -5.89 25.92 22.34
CA LEU A 189 -4.92 26.52 23.26
C LEU A 189 -3.48 26.20 22.81
N GLU A 190 -3.23 24.95 22.44
CA GLU A 190 -1.90 24.46 22.07
C GLU A 190 -1.41 25.03 20.74
N THR A 191 -2.26 25.12 19.72
CA THR A 191 -1.83 25.53 18.37
C THR A 191 -1.22 26.94 18.31
N PRO A 192 -1.88 28.00 18.84
CA PRO A 192 -1.27 29.34 18.88
C PRO A 192 -0.08 29.43 19.83
N GLN A 193 -0.06 28.62 20.90
CA GLN A 193 1.07 28.55 21.81
C GLN A 193 2.29 27.95 21.12
N ASP A 194 2.10 26.91 20.30
CA ASP A 194 3.14 26.31 19.47
C ASP A 194 3.69 27.32 18.45
N GLU A 195 2.80 28.07 17.78
CA GLU A 195 3.21 29.14 16.88
C GLU A 195 4.05 30.22 17.60
N ALA A 196 3.62 30.66 18.78
CA ALA A 196 4.37 31.63 19.58
C ALA A 196 5.73 31.10 20.05
N ASN A 197 5.80 29.83 20.44
CA ASN A 197 7.05 29.16 20.80
C ASN A 197 7.96 29.02 19.57
N ALA A 198 7.40 28.66 18.42
CA ALA A 198 8.11 28.54 17.15
C ALA A 198 8.74 29.87 16.71
N VAL A 199 8.06 30.99 16.89
CA VAL A 199 8.61 32.33 16.64
C VAL A 199 9.80 32.63 17.55
N ARG A 200 9.74 32.22 18.82
CA ARG A 200 10.77 32.53 19.82
C ARG A 200 12.00 31.60 19.75
N GLU A 201 11.78 30.33 19.45
CA GLU A 201 12.76 29.26 19.73
C GLU A 201 13.23 28.50 18.48
N ARG A 202 12.44 28.44 17.40
CA ARG A 202 12.80 27.66 16.20
C ARG A 202 13.63 28.50 15.20
N PRO A 203 14.50 27.87 14.40
CA PRO A 203 15.27 28.57 13.37
C PRO A 203 14.36 29.33 12.39
N SER A 204 14.73 30.57 12.06
CA SER A 204 14.02 31.40 11.09
C SER A 204 14.30 31.02 9.64
N ASP A 205 15.45 30.40 9.38
CA ASP A 205 15.83 29.86 8.08
C ASP A 205 14.96 28.62 7.77
N PRO A 206 14.11 28.67 6.73
CA PRO A 206 13.24 27.55 6.37
C PRO A 206 14.01 26.30 5.90
N THR A 207 15.29 26.43 5.51
CA THR A 207 16.13 25.30 5.09
C THR A 207 16.78 24.55 6.26
N SER A 208 16.65 25.05 7.49
CA SER A 208 17.22 24.41 8.68
C SER A 208 16.64 23.01 8.90
N ASN A 209 17.47 22.09 9.38
CA ASN A 209 17.02 20.74 9.73
C ASN A 209 16.22 20.72 11.04
N TRP A 210 14.98 21.14 10.96
CA TRP A 210 14.02 21.16 12.06
C TRP A 210 12.67 20.64 11.54
N SER A 211 11.99 19.83 12.34
CA SER A 211 10.65 19.34 12.04
C SER A 211 9.81 19.37 13.32
N GLY A 212 8.49 19.34 13.17
CA GLY A 212 7.53 19.29 14.28
C GLY A 212 6.19 18.74 13.82
N ASP A 213 5.10 19.23 14.41
CA ASP A 213 3.76 18.92 13.92
C ASP A 213 3.61 19.52 12.52
N TRP A 214 3.65 18.71 11.47
CA TRP A 214 3.61 19.17 10.07
C TRP A 214 2.21 19.06 9.45
N TRP A 215 1.30 18.32 10.07
CA TRP A 215 -0.05 18.10 9.56
C TRP A 215 -0.94 19.34 9.73
N SER A 216 -1.98 19.41 8.90
CA SER A 216 -3.07 20.39 8.99
C SER A 216 -4.43 19.76 9.25
N ARG A 217 -4.53 18.42 9.30
CA ARG A 217 -5.77 17.71 9.68
C ARG A 217 -6.30 18.12 11.07
N PRO A 218 -7.58 17.83 11.37
CA PRO A 218 -8.13 17.97 12.70
C PRO A 218 -7.40 17.08 13.73
N PRO A 219 -7.56 17.36 15.04
CA PRO A 219 -6.91 16.59 16.09
C PRO A 219 -7.20 15.09 15.98
N TRP A 220 -6.15 14.28 16.04
CA TRP A 220 -6.24 12.82 15.89
C TRP A 220 -7.10 12.12 16.97
N ALA A 221 -7.31 12.77 18.11
CA ALA A 221 -8.14 12.28 19.20
C ALA A 221 -9.65 12.44 18.94
N LEU A 222 -10.04 13.10 17.84
CA LEU A 222 -11.44 13.14 17.42
C LEU A 222 -11.89 11.80 16.83
N PRO A 223 -13.19 11.46 16.90
CA PRO A 223 -13.72 10.32 16.18
C PRO A 223 -13.46 10.48 14.68
N THR A 224 -12.97 9.42 14.06
CA THR A 224 -12.69 9.37 12.62
C THR A 224 -13.34 8.17 11.97
N SER A 225 -13.80 8.33 10.74
CA SER A 225 -14.35 7.23 9.95
C SER A 225 -14.09 7.40 8.46
N THR A 226 -14.18 6.30 7.73
CA THR A 226 -14.18 6.26 6.27
C THR A 226 -15.37 5.45 5.78
N ARG A 227 -15.71 5.54 4.48
CA ARG A 227 -16.78 4.73 3.90
C ARG A 227 -16.40 3.26 3.81
N MET A 228 -17.40 2.38 3.84
CA MET A 228 -17.25 0.97 3.46
C MET A 228 -17.10 0.83 1.95
N MET A 229 -16.09 0.07 1.49
CA MET A 229 -15.98 -0.32 0.08
C MET A 229 -16.72 -1.64 -0.16
N HIS A 230 -17.54 -1.65 -1.20
CA HIS A 230 -18.22 -2.84 -1.70
C HIS A 230 -17.56 -3.22 -3.02
N GLY A 231 -16.72 -4.25 -3.02
CA GLY A 231 -16.12 -4.74 -4.26
C GLY A 231 -17.21 -5.25 -5.19
N THR A 232 -17.33 -4.66 -6.37
CA THR A 232 -18.28 -5.11 -7.39
C THR A 232 -17.69 -6.22 -8.26
N GLU A 233 -16.35 -6.29 -8.36
CA GLU A 233 -15.65 -7.26 -9.23
C GLU A 233 -15.16 -8.52 -8.50
N LEU A 234 -14.96 -8.45 -7.18
CA LEU A 234 -14.35 -9.53 -6.38
C LEU A 234 -15.37 -10.53 -5.77
N GLY A 235 -16.62 -10.53 -6.23
CA GLY A 235 -17.68 -11.38 -5.68
C GLY A 235 -18.07 -10.99 -4.24
N PRO A 236 -18.42 -11.94 -3.34
CA PRO A 236 -18.85 -11.62 -1.98
C PRO A 236 -17.72 -11.12 -1.05
N VAL A 237 -16.50 -10.93 -1.56
CA VAL A 237 -15.35 -10.47 -0.79
C VAL A 237 -15.52 -8.98 -0.47
N ARG A 238 -15.65 -8.67 0.82
CA ARG A 238 -15.70 -7.28 1.31
C ARG A 238 -14.27 -6.74 1.36
N LEU A 239 -13.99 -5.66 0.64
CA LEU A 239 -12.70 -4.94 0.75
C LEU A 239 -12.54 -4.26 2.12
N GLY A 240 -13.65 -4.03 2.84
CA GLY A 240 -13.63 -3.31 4.10
C GLY A 240 -13.66 -1.79 3.89
N PRO A 241 -13.53 -1.00 4.96
CA PRO A 241 -13.52 0.45 4.85
C PRO A 241 -12.23 1.00 4.22
N VAL A 242 -12.33 2.17 3.57
CA VAL A 242 -11.20 2.82 2.87
C VAL A 242 -9.99 3.01 3.79
N GLY A 243 -10.22 3.31 5.08
CA GLY A 243 -9.18 3.52 6.08
C GLY A 243 -8.32 2.30 6.41
N LEU A 244 -8.63 1.11 5.90
CA LEU A 244 -7.72 -0.05 5.95
C LEU A 244 -6.60 0.02 4.90
N TRP A 245 -6.83 0.77 3.81
CA TRP A 245 -6.02 0.68 2.60
C TRP A 245 -5.24 1.94 2.31
N LEU A 246 -5.85 3.09 2.61
CA LEU A 246 -5.38 4.39 2.17
C LEU A 246 -4.98 5.21 3.39
N VAL A 247 -3.80 4.88 3.91
CA VAL A 247 -3.21 5.51 5.08
C VAL A 247 -1.95 6.23 4.65
N GLU A 248 -1.87 7.52 4.94
CA GLU A 248 -0.63 8.27 4.73
C GLU A 248 0.43 7.79 5.72
N ASP A 249 1.68 7.67 5.24
CA ASP A 249 2.82 7.25 6.08
C ASP A 249 2.58 5.93 6.83
N GLY A 250 1.97 4.96 6.16
CA GLY A 250 1.69 3.66 6.76
C GLY A 250 2.97 2.93 7.16
N PHE A 251 2.94 2.22 8.29
CA PHE A 251 4.05 1.42 8.80
C PHE A 251 3.94 -0.06 8.40
N GLY A 252 3.04 -0.38 7.46
CA GLY A 252 2.79 -1.73 6.99
C GLY A 252 1.94 -2.55 7.97
N GLU A 253 1.02 -1.89 8.68
CA GLU A 253 0.12 -2.53 9.62
C GLU A 253 -0.77 -3.58 8.92
N ASP A 254 -0.76 -4.81 9.43
CA ASP A 254 -1.47 -5.95 8.86
C ASP A 254 -2.65 -6.42 9.72
N GLU A 255 -2.99 -5.66 10.76
CA GLU A 255 -4.07 -5.94 11.69
C GLU A 255 -4.74 -4.64 12.13
N ALA A 256 -6.08 -4.64 12.14
CA ALA A 256 -6.89 -3.50 12.54
C ALA A 256 -8.16 -3.93 13.25
N VAL A 257 -8.59 -3.17 14.24
CA VAL A 257 -9.92 -3.29 14.85
C VAL A 257 -10.85 -2.34 14.12
N LEU A 258 -11.94 -2.86 13.58
CA LEU A 258 -12.98 -2.09 12.91
C LEU A 258 -14.19 -1.92 13.82
N GLU A 259 -14.77 -0.72 13.80
CA GLU A 259 -16.03 -0.40 14.49
C GLU A 259 -16.88 0.50 13.59
N ALA A 260 -18.16 0.16 13.41
CA ALA A 260 -19.11 1.04 12.76
C ALA A 260 -19.46 2.20 13.68
N LEU A 261 -19.51 3.41 13.13
CA LEU A 261 -19.96 4.59 13.84
C LEU A 261 -21.44 4.86 13.53
N ILE A 262 -22.14 5.51 14.47
CA ILE A 262 -23.53 5.92 14.31
C ILE A 262 -23.62 7.45 14.23
N PRO A 263 -23.39 8.06 13.04
CA PRO A 263 -23.53 9.49 12.85
C PRO A 263 -24.91 10.06 13.20
N PRO A 264 -25.01 11.35 13.56
CA PRO A 264 -26.29 12.04 13.63
C PRO A 264 -27.04 11.97 12.29
N ALA A 265 -28.32 11.62 12.31
CA ALA A 265 -29.13 11.41 11.10
C ALA A 265 -29.22 12.64 10.16
N LYS A 266 -28.95 13.85 10.68
CA LYS A 266 -28.93 15.10 9.92
C LYS A 266 -27.64 15.88 10.16
N ALA A 267 -26.50 15.16 10.19
CA ALA A 267 -25.20 15.76 10.36
C ALA A 267 -24.92 16.81 9.27
N ARG A 268 -24.45 17.99 9.69
CA ARG A 268 -23.98 19.07 8.83
C ARG A 268 -22.53 18.79 8.47
N ILE A 269 -22.27 18.37 7.24
CA ILE A 269 -20.94 17.99 6.77
C ILE A 269 -20.32 19.13 5.96
N TYR A 270 -19.07 19.49 6.24
CA TYR A 270 -18.26 20.27 5.31
C TYR A 270 -17.46 19.33 4.42
N GLU A 271 -17.67 19.43 3.11
CA GLU A 271 -17.04 18.59 2.09
C GLU A 271 -15.82 19.31 1.51
N ILE A 272 -14.63 18.71 1.65
CA ILE A 272 -13.40 19.17 1.01
C ILE A 272 -13.20 18.33 -0.25
N ASP A 273 -13.67 18.86 -1.38
CA ASP A 273 -13.62 18.17 -2.69
C ASP A 273 -12.66 18.85 -3.68
N SER A 274 -11.99 19.93 -3.26
CA SER A 274 -11.04 20.66 -4.11
C SER A 274 -10.11 21.58 -3.31
N PRO A 275 -9.04 22.10 -3.94
CA PRO A 275 -8.20 23.13 -3.33
C PRO A 275 -8.95 24.41 -2.97
N GLU A 276 -10.01 24.75 -3.72
CA GLU A 276 -10.81 25.95 -3.45
C GLU A 276 -11.70 25.78 -2.21
N ASP A 277 -12.22 24.57 -1.96
CA ASP A 277 -12.99 24.32 -0.74
C ASP A 277 -12.06 24.35 0.49
N TRP A 278 -10.84 23.80 0.38
CA TRP A 278 -9.82 23.97 1.43
C TRP A 278 -9.46 25.45 1.66
N ALA A 279 -9.20 26.21 0.58
CA ALA A 279 -8.87 27.63 0.67
C ALA A 279 -10.01 28.45 1.30
N ARG A 280 -11.26 28.15 0.95
CA ARG A 280 -12.45 28.78 1.56
C ARG A 280 -12.50 28.50 3.06
N LEU A 281 -12.27 27.26 3.47
CA LEU A 281 -12.26 26.88 4.88
C LEU A 281 -11.20 27.66 5.67
N CYS A 282 -9.99 27.79 5.11
CA CYS A 282 -8.92 28.59 5.70
C CYS A 282 -9.27 30.08 5.76
N ARG A 283 -10.00 30.64 4.78
CA ARG A 283 -10.42 32.05 4.78
C ARG A 283 -11.47 32.35 5.85
N GLU A 284 -12.44 31.46 6.03
CA GLU A 284 -13.56 31.67 6.95
C GLU A 284 -13.17 31.45 8.41
N HIS A 285 -12.28 30.50 8.67
CA HIS A 285 -11.85 30.10 10.01
C HIS A 285 -10.34 29.87 10.00
N SER A 286 -9.53 30.86 10.37
CA SER A 286 -8.07 30.80 10.22
C SER A 286 -7.30 30.74 11.54
N LEU A 287 -6.20 29.98 11.52
CA LEU A 287 -5.07 30.11 12.44
C LEU A 287 -3.80 30.36 11.65
N GLU A 288 -3.02 31.35 12.06
CA GLU A 288 -1.66 31.54 11.52
C GLU A 288 -0.73 30.51 12.14
N VAL A 289 -0.04 29.77 11.27
CA VAL A 289 0.89 28.67 11.63
C VAL A 289 2.22 28.81 10.88
N THR A 290 2.58 30.06 10.59
CA THR A 290 3.73 30.41 9.75
C THR A 290 5.04 29.88 10.31
N ALA A 291 5.31 30.12 11.59
CA ALA A 291 6.56 29.72 12.22
C ALA A 291 6.57 28.24 12.58
N SER A 292 5.42 27.71 13.01
CA SER A 292 5.29 26.34 13.48
C SER A 292 5.44 25.32 12.35
N LYS A 293 4.93 25.62 11.15
CA LYS A 293 5.00 24.74 9.96
C LYS A 293 6.11 25.08 8.98
N ARG A 294 6.92 26.11 9.29
CA ARG A 294 7.84 26.77 8.33
C ARG A 294 8.69 25.78 7.55
N GLN A 295 9.44 24.92 8.24
CA GLN A 295 10.43 24.04 7.63
C GLN A 295 9.76 22.94 6.82
N ASP A 296 8.82 22.20 7.43
CA ASP A 296 8.15 21.08 6.78
C ASP A 296 7.36 21.53 5.53
N TRP A 297 6.60 22.64 5.62
CA TRP A 297 5.84 23.15 4.48
C TRP A 297 6.73 23.82 3.43
N TYR A 298 7.88 24.38 3.83
CA TYR A 298 8.89 24.81 2.88
C TYR A 298 9.49 23.61 2.12
N ARG A 299 9.87 22.54 2.80
CA ARG A 299 10.43 21.33 2.16
C ARG A 299 9.47 20.73 1.14
N THR A 300 8.20 20.57 1.51
CA THR A 300 7.22 19.92 0.63
C THR A 300 6.78 20.79 -0.55
N THR A 301 6.72 22.13 -0.39
CA THR A 301 6.22 23.05 -1.44
C THR A 301 7.26 23.91 -2.14
N GLY A 302 8.44 24.07 -1.55
CA GLY A 302 9.46 25.04 -1.95
C GLY A 302 9.13 26.51 -1.61
N ARG A 303 7.96 26.79 -1.03
CA ARG A 303 7.51 28.16 -0.75
C ARG A 303 7.96 28.63 0.62
N ASN A 304 8.58 29.80 0.66
CA ASN A 304 8.80 30.55 1.90
C ASN A 304 7.79 31.70 1.99
N GLY A 305 6.95 31.70 3.02
CA GLY A 305 5.94 32.73 3.21
C GLY A 305 5.04 32.47 4.41
N LYS A 306 3.97 33.24 4.52
CA LYS A 306 2.99 33.08 5.61
C LYS A 306 2.01 31.96 5.31
N TRP A 307 1.61 31.27 6.37
CA TRP A 307 0.81 30.06 6.32
C TRP A 307 -0.42 30.16 7.22
N LEU A 308 -1.57 29.72 6.72
CA LEU A 308 -2.79 29.53 7.50
C LEU A 308 -3.22 28.06 7.47
N MET A 309 -3.99 27.67 8.47
CA MET A 309 -4.79 26.46 8.47
C MET A 309 -6.16 26.70 9.10
N PRO A 310 -7.14 25.81 8.91
CA PRO A 310 -8.46 25.96 9.51
C PRO A 310 -8.44 25.96 11.04
N ASP A 311 -9.25 26.83 11.66
CA ASP A 311 -9.54 26.77 13.10
C ASP A 311 -10.61 25.70 13.40
N TRP A 312 -10.19 24.44 13.53
CA TRP A 312 -11.08 23.29 13.79
C TRP A 312 -12.03 23.49 14.98
N SER A 313 -11.61 24.24 15.99
CA SER A 313 -12.41 24.50 17.19
C SER A 313 -13.62 25.39 16.93
N MET A 314 -13.55 26.26 15.92
CA MET A 314 -14.63 27.16 15.50
C MET A 314 -15.60 26.47 14.53
N LEU A 315 -15.13 25.50 13.74
CA LEU A 315 -15.96 24.81 12.75
C LEU A 315 -17.12 24.04 13.41
N LYS A 316 -16.94 23.54 14.63
CA LYS A 316 -17.95 22.76 15.37
C LYS A 316 -19.29 23.50 15.56
N GLU A 317 -19.28 24.84 15.49
CA GLU A 317 -20.49 25.65 15.59
C GLU A 317 -21.39 25.48 14.36
N LYS A 318 -20.78 25.29 13.19
CA LYS A 318 -21.46 25.22 11.89
C LYS A 318 -21.62 23.79 11.36
N TYR A 319 -20.67 22.92 11.67
CA TYR A 319 -20.57 21.58 11.11
C TYR A 319 -20.38 20.54 12.20
N ASP A 320 -21.00 19.38 11.99
CA ASP A 320 -20.88 18.22 12.87
C ASP A 320 -19.70 17.34 12.44
N ALA A 321 -19.25 17.45 11.18
CA ALA A 321 -18.04 16.81 10.68
C ALA A 321 -17.45 17.52 9.46
N VAL A 322 -16.19 17.19 9.17
CA VAL A 322 -15.49 17.60 7.96
C VAL A 322 -15.01 16.33 7.25
N HIS A 323 -15.35 16.19 5.98
CA HIS A 323 -15.01 15.03 5.16
C HIS A 323 -14.11 15.46 4.01
N LEU A 324 -13.01 14.72 3.83
CA LEU A 324 -12.11 14.89 2.70
C LEU A 324 -12.45 13.83 1.65
N THR A 325 -13.00 14.25 0.50
CA THR A 325 -13.27 13.28 -0.57
C THR A 325 -11.96 12.76 -1.17
N MET A 326 -11.99 11.58 -1.81
CA MET A 326 -10.83 11.06 -2.55
C MET A 326 -10.36 12.04 -3.63
N GLY A 327 -11.29 12.65 -4.38
CA GLY A 327 -10.97 13.65 -5.40
C GLY A 327 -10.34 14.90 -4.80
N GLY A 328 -10.85 15.36 -3.66
CA GLY A 328 -10.29 16.44 -2.86
C GLY A 328 -8.85 16.13 -2.45
N TYR A 329 -8.60 14.93 -1.90
CA TYR A 329 -7.27 14.48 -1.55
C TYR A 329 -6.30 14.53 -2.74
N LEU A 330 -6.64 13.85 -3.84
CA LEU A 330 -5.76 13.71 -5.00
C LEU A 330 -5.40 15.05 -5.66
N THR A 331 -6.30 16.03 -5.57
CA THR A 331 -6.14 17.36 -6.20
C THR A 331 -5.52 18.41 -5.26
N THR A 332 -5.56 18.17 -3.95
CA THR A 332 -5.27 19.19 -2.92
C THR A 332 -4.10 18.86 -2.01
N ALA A 333 -3.86 17.58 -1.69
CA ALA A 333 -2.86 17.20 -0.69
C ALA A 333 -1.42 17.47 -1.18
N GLY A 334 -0.57 17.99 -0.30
CA GLY A 334 0.86 18.17 -0.53
C GLY A 334 1.27 19.28 -1.51
N ARG A 335 0.36 20.16 -1.94
CA ARG A 335 0.69 21.34 -2.76
C ARG A 335 0.48 22.64 -2.00
N GLU A 336 1.11 23.72 -2.48
CA GLU A 336 0.69 25.06 -2.10
C GLU A 336 -0.74 25.33 -2.57
N ILE A 337 -1.55 25.84 -1.64
CA ILE A 337 -2.90 26.32 -1.87
C ILE A 337 -2.94 27.81 -1.51
N THR A 338 -3.05 28.67 -2.52
CA THR A 338 -3.15 30.12 -2.31
C THR A 338 -4.48 30.46 -1.65
N ILE A 339 -4.43 31.26 -0.59
CA ILE A 339 -5.62 31.76 0.14
C ILE A 339 -5.92 33.19 -0.30
N ASP A 340 -4.89 34.04 -0.25
CA ASP A 340 -4.92 35.44 -0.67
C ASP A 340 -3.49 35.88 -1.07
N GLU A 341 -3.27 37.19 -1.26
CA GLU A 341 -1.98 37.77 -1.66
C GLU A 341 -0.84 37.50 -0.65
N LYS A 342 -1.17 37.23 0.61
CA LYS A 342 -0.22 37.11 1.72
C LYS A 342 -0.08 35.66 2.20
N TYR A 343 -1.18 34.93 2.27
CA TYR A 343 -1.27 33.64 2.91
C TYR A 343 -1.48 32.49 1.93
N SER A 344 -0.92 31.34 2.29
CA SER A 344 -1.18 30.07 1.62
C SER A 344 -1.39 28.98 2.67
N SER A 345 -1.76 27.78 2.25
CA SER A 345 -1.94 26.63 3.10
C SER A 345 -1.48 25.35 2.40
N VAL A 346 -1.38 24.26 3.17
CA VAL A 346 -1.11 22.91 2.69
C VAL A 346 -2.09 21.97 3.39
N LEU A 347 -2.79 21.14 2.61
CA LEU A 347 -3.52 19.98 3.15
C LEU A 347 -2.51 18.86 3.35
N ALA A 348 -2.29 18.45 4.61
CA ALA A 348 -1.26 17.49 4.99
C ALA A 348 -1.70 16.62 6.18
N GLY A 349 -1.39 15.33 6.13
CA GLY A 349 -1.60 14.37 7.21
C GLY A 349 -3.06 13.94 7.33
N TRP A 350 -3.80 13.90 6.23
CA TRP A 350 -5.22 13.59 6.19
C TRP A 350 -5.48 12.51 5.15
N ASP A 351 -5.82 11.31 5.63
CA ASP A 351 -6.15 10.16 4.79
C ASP A 351 -7.34 10.44 3.85
N PRO A 352 -7.30 9.98 2.59
CA PRO A 352 -8.40 10.18 1.66
C PRO A 352 -9.68 9.49 2.15
N ASP A 353 -10.83 10.10 1.85
CA ASP A 353 -12.15 9.67 2.32
C ASP A 353 -12.36 9.74 3.85
N ALA A 354 -11.35 10.18 4.61
CA ALA A 354 -11.47 10.26 6.05
C ALA A 354 -12.33 11.45 6.47
N THR A 355 -13.25 11.16 7.38
CA THR A 355 -14.13 12.10 8.05
C THR A 355 -13.67 12.30 9.48
N TYR A 356 -13.52 13.55 9.89
CA TYR A 356 -13.33 13.92 11.29
C TYR A 356 -14.64 14.48 11.84
N TRP A 357 -15.12 13.86 12.92
CA TRP A 357 -16.33 14.28 13.59
C TRP A 357 -16.00 15.35 14.63
N LEU A 358 -16.66 16.51 14.50
CA LEU A 358 -16.54 17.65 15.42
C LEU A 358 -17.61 17.58 16.55
N CYS A 359 -18.31 16.46 16.63
CA CYS A 359 -19.26 16.10 17.67
C CYS A 359 -19.02 14.67 18.16
N GLU A 360 -19.65 14.30 19.27
CA GLU A 360 -19.67 12.92 19.74
C GLU A 360 -20.39 12.02 18.72
N VAL A 361 -19.77 10.89 18.40
CA VAL A 361 -20.35 9.86 17.54
C VAL A 361 -20.13 8.50 18.20
N PRO A 362 -21.21 7.87 18.69
CA PRO A 362 -21.08 6.57 19.35
C PRO A 362 -20.70 5.49 18.33
N ALA A 363 -19.87 4.55 18.78
CA ALA A 363 -19.61 3.32 18.05
C ALA A 363 -20.74 2.30 18.30
N ASP A 364 -21.09 1.54 17.27
CA ASP A 364 -21.98 0.38 17.38
C ASP A 364 -21.18 -0.80 17.94
N ALA A 365 -21.15 -0.97 19.27
CA ALA A 365 -20.32 -1.97 19.93
C ALA A 365 -20.44 -3.42 19.37
N PRO A 366 -21.64 -3.92 18.99
CA PRO A 366 -21.79 -5.22 18.32
C PRO A 366 -21.06 -5.35 16.97
N SER A 367 -20.77 -4.25 16.29
CA SER A 367 -20.04 -4.25 15.01
C SER A 367 -18.53 -4.43 15.16
N ARG A 368 -17.99 -4.33 16.39
CA ARG A 368 -16.55 -4.38 16.66
C ARG A 368 -15.95 -5.72 16.24
N GLN A 369 -14.95 -5.68 15.36
CA GLN A 369 -14.31 -6.88 14.83
C GLN A 369 -12.85 -6.65 14.46
N THR A 370 -12.00 -7.64 14.73
CA THR A 370 -10.59 -7.62 14.30
C THR A 370 -10.47 -8.16 12.89
N TRP A 371 -9.86 -7.36 12.01
CA TRP A 371 -9.53 -7.69 10.65
C TRP A 371 -8.03 -7.80 10.51
N ARG A 372 -7.58 -8.68 9.63
CA ARG A 372 -6.16 -8.78 9.25
C ARG A 372 -6.02 -8.63 7.76
N GLN A 373 -4.92 -8.01 7.34
CA GLN A 373 -4.49 -7.98 5.96
C GLN A 373 -3.86 -9.31 5.60
N ASP A 374 -4.20 -9.80 4.43
CA ASP A 374 -3.53 -10.97 3.92
C ASP A 374 -2.01 -10.72 3.79
N PRO A 375 -1.14 -11.74 3.93
CA PRO A 375 0.32 -11.59 3.83
C PRO A 375 0.84 -10.99 2.51
N ASP A 376 -0.05 -10.84 1.52
CA ASP A 376 0.22 -10.25 0.21
C ASP A 376 -0.53 -8.94 -0.04
N GLY A 377 -1.23 -8.40 0.95
CA GLY A 377 -1.91 -7.13 0.84
C GLY A 377 -3.09 -7.09 -0.13
N LEU A 378 -3.55 -8.20 -0.72
CA LEU A 378 -4.63 -8.16 -1.72
C LEU A 378 -6.04 -8.17 -1.13
N SER A 379 -6.19 -8.50 0.16
CA SER A 379 -7.48 -8.43 0.84
C SER A 379 -7.33 -8.25 2.33
N TRP A 380 -8.39 -7.74 2.95
CA TRP A 380 -8.59 -7.78 4.40
C TRP A 380 -9.80 -8.65 4.71
N ALA A 381 -9.74 -9.40 5.81
CA ALA A 381 -10.85 -10.24 6.25
C ALA A 381 -10.96 -10.27 7.77
N PRO A 382 -12.18 -10.50 8.32
CA PRO A 382 -12.35 -10.82 9.73
C PRO A 382 -11.44 -11.99 10.12
N GLN A 383 -10.82 -11.91 11.29
CA GLN A 383 -9.91 -12.95 11.80
C GLN A 383 -10.53 -14.36 11.82
N GLY A 384 -11.86 -14.47 11.94
CA GLY A 384 -12.60 -15.73 11.95
C GLY A 384 -12.95 -16.34 10.58
N ASP A 385 -12.86 -15.58 9.48
CA ASP A 385 -13.39 -15.96 8.17
C ASP A 385 -12.30 -16.43 7.16
N ARG A 386 -11.03 -16.50 7.57
CA ARG A 386 -9.92 -16.81 6.66
C ARG A 386 -9.86 -18.28 6.24
N PRO A 387 -9.77 -18.62 4.94
CA PRO A 387 -9.17 -19.88 4.50
C PRO A 387 -7.68 -19.83 4.84
N ARG A 388 -7.20 -20.77 5.67
CA ARG A 388 -5.83 -20.74 6.22
C ARG A 388 -4.71 -20.81 5.17
N CYS A 389 -4.99 -21.26 3.95
CA CYS A 389 -4.00 -21.45 2.90
C CYS A 389 -4.63 -21.37 1.50
N ARG A 390 -3.98 -20.63 0.57
CA ARG A 390 -4.49 -20.38 -0.79
C ARG A 390 -4.04 -21.43 -1.81
N THR A 391 -2.91 -22.07 -1.55
CA THR A 391 -2.44 -23.24 -2.32
C THR A 391 -3.24 -24.52 -1.99
N ALA A 392 -4.09 -24.47 -0.95
CA ALA A 392 -5.11 -25.45 -0.59
C ALA A 392 -4.62 -26.91 -0.73
N PRO A 393 -3.53 -27.29 -0.01
CA PRO A 393 -2.86 -28.57 -0.21
C PRO A 393 -3.80 -29.77 -0.01
N GLU A 394 -4.85 -29.62 0.78
CA GLU A 394 -5.88 -30.63 1.05
C GLU A 394 -6.74 -30.99 -0.16
N ARG A 395 -6.82 -30.12 -1.18
CA ARG A 395 -7.72 -30.31 -2.32
C ARG A 395 -7.06 -31.07 -3.47
N GLY A 396 -7.78 -32.06 -4.00
CA GLY A 396 -7.41 -32.79 -5.22
C GLY A 396 -7.19 -31.86 -6.42
N GLN A 397 -8.19 -31.05 -6.74
CA GLN A 397 -8.09 -29.99 -7.76
C GLN A 397 -7.78 -28.64 -7.12
N TRP A 398 -6.84 -27.90 -7.69
CA TRP A 398 -6.58 -26.53 -7.29
C TRP A 398 -7.46 -25.56 -8.07
N ILE A 399 -8.42 -24.96 -7.39
CA ILE A 399 -9.19 -23.84 -7.91
C ILE A 399 -8.59 -22.58 -7.29
N TYR A 400 -7.90 -21.78 -8.10
CA TYR A 400 -7.29 -20.53 -7.68
C TYR A 400 -8.08 -19.34 -8.26
N ASN A 401 -8.41 -18.38 -7.40
CA ASN A 401 -9.00 -17.09 -7.78
C ASN A 401 -8.17 -15.98 -7.12
N VAL A 402 -6.90 -15.90 -7.48
CA VAL A 402 -5.92 -14.95 -6.92
C VAL A 402 -5.33 -14.13 -8.07
N GLN A 403 -5.39 -12.80 -7.94
CA GLN A 403 -4.78 -11.86 -8.89
C GLN A 403 -3.38 -11.44 -8.40
N GLY A 404 -2.56 -10.82 -9.26
CA GLY A 404 -1.25 -10.30 -8.86
C GLY A 404 -0.16 -11.36 -8.57
N TYR A 405 -0.44 -12.64 -8.81
CA TYR A 405 0.52 -13.73 -8.65
C TYR A 405 0.81 -14.45 -9.95
N ARG A 406 2.08 -14.83 -10.13
CA ARG A 406 2.44 -15.92 -11.00
C ARG A 406 2.01 -17.24 -10.36
N VAL A 407 0.98 -17.85 -10.94
CA VAL A 407 0.44 -19.14 -10.53
C VAL A 407 1.18 -20.27 -11.23
N SER A 408 1.47 -21.35 -10.51
CA SER A 408 2.09 -22.55 -11.08
C SER A 408 1.64 -23.79 -10.32
N GLU A 409 1.14 -24.79 -11.03
CA GLU A 409 0.95 -26.15 -10.53
C GLU A 409 1.69 -27.11 -11.44
N VAL A 410 2.52 -27.97 -10.86
CA VAL A 410 3.24 -28.99 -11.62
C VAL A 410 3.22 -30.30 -10.85
N THR A 411 2.93 -31.38 -11.57
CA THR A 411 2.85 -32.73 -11.00
C THR A 411 3.84 -33.65 -11.70
N THR A 412 4.51 -34.50 -10.94
CA THR A 412 5.35 -35.59 -11.46
C THR A 412 4.99 -36.92 -10.79
N VAL A 413 5.13 -38.01 -11.53
CA VAL A 413 5.07 -39.37 -10.97
C VAL A 413 6.38 -39.69 -10.25
N LEU A 414 6.28 -40.12 -8.99
CA LEU A 414 7.39 -40.62 -8.19
C LEU A 414 7.61 -42.12 -8.42
N GLY A 415 6.53 -42.89 -8.59
CA GLY A 415 6.56 -44.34 -8.78
C GLY A 415 5.24 -44.98 -8.35
N HIS A 416 5.29 -46.24 -7.90
CA HIS A 416 4.09 -47.00 -7.49
C HIS A 416 4.33 -47.76 -6.17
N GLY A 417 3.25 -48.12 -5.47
CA GLY A 417 3.26 -49.02 -4.32
C GLY A 417 3.22 -48.34 -2.94
N GLU A 418 2.73 -49.11 -1.96
CA GLU A 418 2.52 -48.66 -0.57
C GLU A 418 3.82 -48.25 0.13
N GLU A 419 4.94 -48.95 -0.12
CA GLU A 419 6.24 -48.59 0.49
C GLU A 419 6.72 -47.21 0.04
N LEU A 420 6.51 -46.87 -1.24
CA LEU A 420 6.84 -45.55 -1.76
C LEU A 420 5.92 -44.48 -1.18
N TRP A 421 4.63 -44.75 -1.08
CA TRP A 421 3.64 -43.86 -0.46
C TRP A 421 4.06 -43.50 0.98
N GLN A 422 4.29 -44.51 1.83
CA GLN A 422 4.67 -44.30 3.23
C GLN A 422 5.97 -43.50 3.36
N ARG A 423 6.97 -43.79 2.52
CA ARG A 423 8.24 -43.06 2.51
C ARG A 423 8.06 -41.61 2.06
N ALA A 424 7.37 -41.38 0.96
CA ALA A 424 7.21 -40.06 0.36
C ALA A 424 6.36 -39.14 1.25
N SER A 425 5.26 -39.65 1.83
CA SER A 425 4.40 -38.93 2.78
C SER A 425 5.16 -38.52 4.04
N LYS A 426 5.98 -39.42 4.59
CA LYS A 426 6.86 -39.07 5.72
C LYS A 426 7.94 -38.07 5.33
N ASP A 427 8.56 -38.25 4.16
CA ASP A 427 9.66 -37.40 3.70
C ASP A 427 9.18 -35.97 3.40
N VAL A 428 7.97 -35.79 2.84
CA VAL A 428 7.41 -34.45 2.59
C VAL A 428 7.10 -33.72 3.89
N LEU A 429 6.53 -34.39 4.91
CA LEU A 429 6.23 -33.82 6.23
C LEU A 429 7.46 -33.61 7.13
N THR A 430 8.67 -33.91 6.63
CA THR A 430 9.94 -33.71 7.35
C THR A 430 10.92 -32.83 6.57
N TRP A 431 10.39 -31.92 5.74
CA TRP A 431 11.14 -30.97 4.93
C TRP A 431 12.12 -31.60 3.91
N LYS A 432 12.13 -32.93 3.71
CA LYS A 432 13.12 -33.58 2.84
C LYS A 432 13.01 -33.17 1.39
N VAL A 433 11.81 -32.76 0.94
CA VAL A 433 11.63 -32.17 -0.39
C VAL A 433 12.48 -30.90 -0.58
N LYS A 434 12.58 -30.05 0.46
CA LYS A 434 13.46 -28.86 0.47
C LYS A 434 14.91 -29.22 0.71
N THR A 435 15.22 -30.03 1.73
CA THR A 435 16.62 -30.30 2.10
C THR A 435 17.37 -31.10 1.04
N ARG A 436 16.74 -32.11 0.42
CA ARG A 436 17.33 -32.84 -0.71
C ARG A 436 17.42 -32.00 -1.99
N SER A 437 16.72 -30.88 -2.05
CA SER A 437 16.84 -29.90 -3.13
C SER A 437 17.92 -28.85 -2.88
N GLY A 438 18.77 -29.03 -1.86
CA GLY A 438 19.93 -28.19 -1.58
C GLY A 438 19.67 -26.98 -0.71
N PHE A 439 18.53 -26.98 0.01
CA PHE A 439 18.24 -25.99 1.03
C PHE A 439 18.64 -26.52 2.41
N SER A 440 18.97 -25.63 3.33
CA SER A 440 18.99 -25.96 4.76
C SER A 440 17.70 -25.44 5.40
N VAL A 441 17.19 -26.14 6.40
CA VAL A 441 15.99 -25.74 7.14
C VAL A 441 16.37 -25.78 8.61
N ASP A 442 16.17 -24.69 9.33
CA ASP A 442 16.66 -24.50 10.71
C ASP A 442 15.76 -25.12 11.79
N THR A 443 15.01 -26.17 11.43
CA THR A 443 14.25 -27.00 12.38
C THR A 443 14.56 -28.48 12.20
N PRO A 444 14.80 -29.23 13.30
CA PRO A 444 15.00 -30.68 13.23
C PRO A 444 13.68 -31.47 13.27
N GLY A 445 12.54 -30.81 13.47
CA GLY A 445 11.23 -31.44 13.71
C GLY A 445 10.37 -31.67 12.46
N PRO A 446 9.25 -32.40 12.60
CA PRO A 446 8.23 -32.49 11.55
C PRO A 446 7.63 -31.11 11.25
N VAL A 447 7.04 -30.96 10.07
CA VAL A 447 6.30 -29.75 9.69
C VAL A 447 5.07 -29.59 10.60
N VAL A 448 4.91 -28.43 11.24
CA VAL A 448 3.77 -28.10 12.10
C VAL A 448 3.09 -26.83 11.60
N GLU A 449 1.76 -26.84 11.50
CA GLU A 449 0.98 -25.65 11.12
C GLU A 449 1.19 -24.49 12.11
N GLY A 450 1.41 -23.28 11.59
CA GLY A 450 1.73 -22.07 12.36
C GLY A 450 3.22 -21.89 12.69
N GLN A 451 4.08 -22.86 12.36
CA GLN A 451 5.51 -22.79 12.65
C GLN A 451 6.24 -21.80 11.73
N ASN A 452 7.03 -20.91 12.32
CA ASN A 452 7.98 -20.06 11.60
C ASN A 452 9.33 -20.79 11.45
N VAL A 453 9.89 -20.76 10.24
CA VAL A 453 11.10 -21.50 9.87
C VAL A 453 11.93 -20.65 8.92
N ASN A 454 13.26 -20.68 9.06
CA ASN A 454 14.15 -20.14 8.05
C ASN A 454 14.65 -21.25 7.13
N VAL A 455 14.30 -21.12 5.85
CA VAL A 455 14.90 -21.91 4.78
C VAL A 455 16.14 -21.17 4.31
N THR A 456 17.25 -21.83 4.04
CA THR A 456 18.48 -21.19 3.56
C THR A 456 18.90 -21.81 2.23
N ALA A 457 18.91 -21.00 1.18
CA ALA A 457 19.49 -21.35 -0.10
C ALA A 457 20.99 -21.03 -0.10
N SER A 458 21.83 -21.98 -0.53
CA SER A 458 23.27 -21.75 -0.73
C SER A 458 23.62 -21.96 -2.19
N LEU A 459 23.89 -20.88 -2.93
CA LEU A 459 24.24 -20.93 -4.35
C LEU A 459 25.47 -20.05 -4.62
N LEU A 460 26.50 -20.65 -5.24
CA LEU A 460 27.73 -19.95 -5.66
C LEU A 460 28.41 -19.11 -4.56
N GLY A 461 28.40 -19.61 -3.31
CA GLY A 461 29.03 -18.94 -2.16
C GLY A 461 28.15 -17.88 -1.47
N VAL A 462 26.98 -17.56 -2.03
CA VAL A 462 25.99 -16.67 -1.41
C VAL A 462 24.96 -17.48 -0.64
N LYS A 463 24.67 -17.05 0.60
CA LYS A 463 23.59 -17.60 1.43
C LYS A 463 22.42 -16.64 1.45
N VAL A 464 21.25 -17.12 1.06
CA VAL A 464 19.99 -16.37 1.12
C VAL A 464 19.11 -17.02 2.15
N VAL A 465 18.69 -16.25 3.15
CA VAL A 465 17.75 -16.69 4.19
C VAL A 465 16.34 -16.34 3.74
N GLU A 466 15.48 -17.35 3.76
CA GLU A 466 14.10 -17.36 3.29
C GLU A 466 13.20 -17.63 4.50
N PRO A 467 12.77 -16.59 5.23
CA PRO A 467 11.86 -16.75 6.36
C PRO A 467 10.46 -17.12 5.85
N VAL A 468 9.88 -18.17 6.41
CA VAL A 468 8.56 -18.69 6.02
C VAL A 468 7.73 -19.09 7.25
N GLN A 469 6.41 -19.11 7.09
CA GLN A 469 5.47 -19.68 8.07
C GLN A 469 4.67 -20.81 7.43
N VAL A 470 4.59 -21.96 8.09
CA VAL A 470 3.72 -23.06 7.65
C VAL A 470 2.26 -22.67 7.86
N VAL A 471 1.48 -22.62 6.79
CA VAL A 471 0.09 -22.15 6.81
C VAL A 471 -0.94 -23.27 6.70
N ALA A 472 -0.54 -24.46 6.24
CA ALA A 472 -1.38 -25.65 6.25
C ALA A 472 -0.54 -26.93 6.26
N VAL A 473 -1.06 -27.98 6.90
CA VAL A 473 -0.55 -29.35 6.82
C VAL A 473 -1.71 -30.27 6.47
N VAL A 474 -1.50 -31.18 5.51
CA VAL A 474 -2.44 -32.24 5.16
C VAL A 474 -1.78 -33.59 5.40
N ASP A 475 -2.49 -34.48 6.08
CA ASP A 475 -2.07 -35.86 6.28
C ASP A 475 -3.30 -36.77 6.31
N THR A 476 -3.72 -37.20 5.11
CA THR A 476 -4.84 -38.12 4.87
C THR A 476 -4.32 -39.42 4.26
N PRO A 477 -5.16 -40.49 4.21
CA PRO A 477 -4.74 -41.77 3.65
C PRO A 477 -4.25 -41.72 2.21
N ASP A 478 -4.65 -40.72 1.43
CA ASP A 478 -4.40 -40.57 -0.01
C ASP A 478 -3.64 -39.29 -0.37
N ARG A 479 -3.38 -38.41 0.61
CA ARG A 479 -2.71 -37.12 0.39
C ARG A 479 -1.95 -36.66 1.63
N SER A 480 -0.68 -36.32 1.47
CA SER A 480 0.20 -35.87 2.56
C SER A 480 1.08 -34.73 2.07
N GLY A 481 1.24 -33.68 2.86
CA GLY A 481 1.94 -32.48 2.41
C GLY A 481 1.74 -31.27 3.30
N PHE A 482 2.30 -30.15 2.88
CA PHE A 482 2.19 -28.89 3.60
C PHE A 482 2.30 -27.70 2.66
N ALA A 483 1.87 -26.54 3.15
CA ALA A 483 2.04 -25.26 2.51
C ALA A 483 2.68 -24.27 3.48
N TYR A 484 3.51 -23.38 2.95
CA TYR A 484 4.02 -22.24 3.70
C TYR A 484 3.79 -20.94 2.93
N SER A 485 3.66 -19.84 3.68
CA SER A 485 3.70 -18.47 3.17
C SER A 485 5.08 -17.87 3.45
N THR A 486 5.55 -17.03 2.54
CA THR A 486 6.78 -16.25 2.71
C THR A 486 6.55 -15.13 3.73
N LEU A 487 7.54 -14.86 4.59
CA LEU A 487 7.52 -13.75 5.55
C LEU A 487 8.40 -12.57 5.08
N PRO A 488 8.28 -11.37 5.69
CA PRO A 488 9.17 -10.25 5.39
C PRO A 488 10.65 -10.63 5.47
N GLY A 489 11.44 -10.17 4.50
CA GLY A 489 12.86 -10.57 4.33
C GLY A 489 13.07 -11.71 3.31
N HIS A 490 11.99 -12.41 2.92
CA HIS A 490 12.04 -13.38 1.83
C HIS A 490 12.20 -12.69 0.46
N PRO A 491 13.01 -13.20 -0.49
CA PRO A 491 13.23 -12.59 -1.81
C PRO A 491 11.99 -12.48 -2.72
N VAL A 492 10.91 -13.14 -2.32
CA VAL A 492 9.67 -13.37 -3.09
C VAL A 492 8.52 -13.31 -2.11
N SER A 493 7.37 -12.78 -2.54
CA SER A 493 6.11 -12.83 -1.78
C SER A 493 5.18 -13.91 -2.38
N GLY A 494 4.58 -14.75 -1.54
CA GLY A 494 3.57 -15.73 -1.93
C GLY A 494 3.51 -16.99 -1.08
N GLU A 495 2.91 -18.05 -1.63
CA GLU A 495 2.77 -19.35 -0.98
C GLU A 495 3.36 -20.47 -1.84
N GLU A 496 3.90 -21.51 -1.21
CA GLU A 496 4.31 -22.74 -1.89
C GLU A 496 3.82 -23.96 -1.11
N ALA A 497 3.22 -24.92 -1.82
CA ALA A 497 2.77 -26.19 -1.28
C ALA A 497 3.47 -27.37 -1.93
N PHE A 498 3.82 -28.35 -1.11
CA PHE A 498 4.43 -29.62 -1.49
C PHE A 498 3.51 -30.76 -1.10
N ILE A 499 3.01 -31.49 -2.09
CA ILE A 499 1.90 -32.42 -1.89
C ILE A 499 2.25 -33.76 -2.52
N VAL A 500 2.39 -34.79 -1.69
CA VAL A 500 2.43 -36.17 -2.13
C VAL A 500 0.99 -36.68 -2.13
N HIS A 501 0.53 -37.22 -3.25
CA HIS A 501 -0.80 -37.80 -3.36
C HIS A 501 -0.76 -39.08 -4.19
N ARG A 502 -1.75 -39.95 -4.01
CA ARG A 502 -1.83 -41.22 -4.74
C ARG A 502 -3.16 -41.37 -5.46
N ASP A 503 -3.08 -41.82 -6.71
CA ASP A 503 -4.23 -42.20 -7.54
C ASP A 503 -4.11 -43.69 -7.86
N GLY A 504 -4.84 -44.52 -7.09
CA GLY A 504 -4.66 -45.97 -7.12
C GLY A 504 -3.28 -46.36 -6.59
N ASP A 505 -2.50 -47.08 -7.41
CA ASP A 505 -1.15 -47.54 -7.04
C ASP A 505 -0.05 -46.52 -7.37
N ALA A 506 -0.36 -45.48 -8.15
CA ALA A 506 0.61 -44.46 -8.55
C ALA A 506 0.78 -43.37 -7.48
N VAL A 507 2.02 -43.03 -7.15
CA VAL A 507 2.37 -41.97 -6.19
C VAL A 507 2.94 -40.78 -6.94
N HIS A 508 2.38 -39.60 -6.66
CA HIS A 508 2.68 -38.34 -7.33
C HIS A 508 3.21 -37.30 -6.35
N LEU A 509 4.03 -36.38 -6.85
CA LEU A 509 4.38 -35.12 -6.18
C LEU A 509 3.82 -33.96 -6.99
N SER A 510 2.91 -33.21 -6.38
CA SER A 510 2.42 -31.92 -6.88
C SER A 510 3.05 -30.77 -6.11
N ILE A 511 3.48 -29.75 -6.84
CA ILE A 511 3.96 -28.49 -6.27
C ILE A 511 3.05 -27.39 -6.78
N ARG A 512 2.43 -26.67 -5.85
CA ARG A 512 1.62 -25.47 -6.14
C ARG A 512 2.36 -24.26 -5.63
N SER A 513 2.37 -23.20 -6.41
CA SER A 513 3.10 -21.99 -6.07
C SER A 513 2.36 -20.76 -6.55
N LEU A 514 2.25 -19.79 -5.65
CA LEU A 514 1.86 -18.42 -5.89
C LEU A 514 3.12 -17.58 -5.66
N THR A 515 3.53 -16.77 -6.64
CA THR A 515 4.79 -16.03 -6.58
C THR A 515 4.61 -14.64 -7.18
N ARG A 516 5.05 -13.61 -6.46
CA ARG A 516 5.18 -12.23 -6.97
C ARG A 516 6.40 -11.56 -6.38
N ALA A 517 6.74 -10.38 -6.89
CA ALA A 517 7.84 -9.58 -6.35
C ALA A 517 7.59 -9.27 -4.87
N ALA A 518 8.62 -9.43 -4.03
CA ALA A 518 8.52 -8.95 -2.66
C ALA A 518 8.46 -7.41 -2.67
N PRO A 519 7.54 -6.78 -1.92
CA PRO A 519 7.37 -5.33 -1.94
C PRO A 519 8.55 -4.59 -1.28
N GLN A 520 9.36 -5.29 -0.46
CA GLN A 520 10.52 -4.70 0.19
C GLN A 520 11.74 -4.65 -0.74
N GLN A 521 12.38 -3.48 -0.84
CA GLN A 521 13.70 -3.32 -1.47
C GLN A 521 14.77 -4.10 -0.67
N PRO A 522 15.79 -4.69 -1.30
CA PRO A 522 16.17 -4.63 -2.73
C PRO A 522 15.53 -5.72 -3.61
N TRP A 523 14.66 -6.58 -3.04
CA TRP A 523 14.16 -7.78 -3.71
C TRP A 523 13.21 -7.49 -4.87
N HIS A 524 12.47 -6.39 -4.79
CA HIS A 524 11.59 -5.91 -5.85
C HIS A 524 12.33 -5.76 -7.20
N GLY A 525 13.53 -5.18 -7.20
CA GLY A 525 14.35 -5.00 -8.41
C GLY A 525 15.08 -6.26 -8.90
N LEU A 526 15.29 -7.26 -8.03
CA LEU A 526 15.97 -8.52 -8.36
C LEU A 526 15.03 -9.65 -8.80
N PHE A 527 13.71 -9.40 -8.79
CA PHE A 527 12.68 -10.39 -9.08
C PHE A 527 12.87 -11.15 -10.40
N PRO A 528 13.28 -10.53 -11.53
CA PRO A 528 13.52 -11.25 -12.79
C PRO A 528 14.66 -12.27 -12.70
N VAL A 529 15.71 -11.97 -11.92
CA VAL A 529 16.84 -12.89 -11.68
C VAL A 529 16.41 -14.06 -10.81
N LEU A 530 15.58 -13.79 -9.79
CA LEU A 530 15.02 -14.81 -8.91
C LEU A 530 14.11 -15.79 -9.66
N LEU A 531 13.35 -15.35 -10.65
CA LEU A 531 12.53 -16.22 -11.50
C LEU A 531 13.35 -17.25 -12.31
N MET A 532 14.57 -16.92 -12.72
CA MET A 532 15.47 -17.87 -13.41
C MET A 532 16.00 -18.94 -12.45
N VAL A 533 16.37 -18.55 -11.23
CA VAL A 533 16.81 -19.47 -10.17
C VAL A 533 15.67 -20.39 -9.73
N GLN A 534 14.43 -19.89 -9.67
CA GLN A 534 13.24 -20.69 -9.35
C GLN A 534 13.01 -21.85 -10.33
N LYS A 535 13.25 -21.67 -11.64
CA LYS A 535 13.11 -22.78 -12.61
C LYS A 535 14.09 -23.91 -12.33
N LEU A 536 15.33 -23.58 -11.97
CA LEU A 536 16.37 -24.55 -11.63
C LEU A 536 16.09 -25.26 -10.30
N VAL A 537 15.62 -24.50 -9.30
CA VAL A 537 15.19 -25.02 -7.99
C VAL A 537 14.00 -25.97 -8.11
N ARG A 538 12.97 -25.61 -8.90
CA ARG A 538 11.79 -26.47 -9.13
C ARG A 538 12.16 -27.80 -9.76
N TRP A 539 13.11 -27.80 -10.69
CA TRP A 539 13.62 -29.04 -11.28
C TRP A 539 14.29 -29.96 -10.25
N ARG A 540 14.94 -29.40 -9.22
CA ARG A 540 15.53 -30.16 -8.11
C ARG A 540 14.46 -30.79 -7.22
N TYR A 541 13.33 -30.12 -6.99
CA TYR A 541 12.21 -30.69 -6.22
C TYR A 541 11.67 -31.97 -6.84
N PHE A 542 11.57 -32.07 -8.17
CA PHE A 542 11.11 -33.29 -8.83
C PHE A 542 12.04 -34.50 -8.68
N ARG A 543 13.31 -34.27 -8.34
CA ARG A 543 14.29 -35.32 -8.06
C ARG A 543 14.43 -35.62 -6.57
N ALA A 544 13.87 -34.80 -5.69
CA ALA A 544 14.10 -34.87 -4.25
C ALA A 544 13.43 -36.07 -3.57
N LEU A 545 12.28 -36.52 -4.10
CA LEU A 545 11.48 -37.61 -3.53
C LEU A 545 11.37 -38.85 -4.43
N ARG A 546 12.10 -38.88 -5.55
CA ARG A 546 12.21 -40.07 -6.41
C ARG A 546 13.09 -41.15 -5.78
#